data_AF-A0A3B8VLM8-F1
#
_entry.id   AF-A0A3B8VLM8-F1
#
_cell.length_a   1.000
_cell.length_b   1.000
_cell.length_c   1.000
_cell.angle_alpha   90.00
_cell.angle_beta   90.00
_cell.angle_gamma   90.00
#
_symmetry.space_group_name_H-M   'P 1'
#
loop_
_entity.id
_entity.type
_entity.pdbx_description
1 polymer ?
#
loop_
_entity_poly.entity_id
_entity_poly.type
_entity_poly.pdbx_seq_one_letter_code
_entity_poly.pdbx_strand_id
1 'polypeptide(L)'
;MNFDELGLSEPVLRSLKNMGFEAPTGIQVECIPHIMNKRDLVGQAQTGTGKTAAFGIPLLEMIDTSSNQIQALIQCPTRELAIQVTGELMKIGQYIPHLHVVPVYGGQPIG
;
A
#
# COMPACT_ATOMS: atom_id res chain seq x y z
N MET A 1 -19.46 -4.67 2.10
CA MET A 1 -18.60 -3.70 1.44
C MET A 1 -17.47 -4.46 0.81
N ASN A 2 -17.41 -4.45 -0.52
CA ASN A 2 -16.34 -5.07 -1.30
C ASN A 2 -15.27 -4.04 -1.66
N PHE A 3 -14.11 -4.51 -2.15
CA PHE A 3 -13.04 -3.61 -2.63
C PHE A 3 -13.50 -2.72 -3.80
N ASP A 4 -14.41 -3.21 -4.64
CA ASP A 4 -14.95 -2.46 -5.79
C ASP A 4 -15.73 -1.20 -5.36
N GLU A 5 -16.23 -1.16 -4.12
CA GLU A 5 -16.96 -0.01 -3.56
C GLU A 5 -16.02 1.10 -3.07
N LEU A 6 -14.71 0.85 -3.00
CA LEU A 6 -13.72 1.80 -2.49
C LEU A 6 -13.15 2.74 -3.56
N GLY A 7 -13.59 2.61 -4.82
CA GLY A 7 -13.16 3.47 -5.93
C GLY A 7 -11.70 3.27 -6.33
N LEU A 8 -11.21 2.04 -6.22
CA LEU A 8 -9.83 1.68 -6.58
C LEU A 8 -9.68 1.47 -8.09
N SER A 9 -8.47 1.67 -8.59
CA SER A 9 -8.12 1.42 -9.98
C SER A 9 -8.16 -0.07 -10.35
N GLU A 10 -8.47 -0.38 -11.61
CA GLU A 10 -8.49 -1.76 -12.12
C GLU A 10 -7.17 -2.52 -11.88
N PRO A 11 -5.97 -1.93 -12.05
CA PRO A 11 -4.71 -2.59 -11.69
C PRO A 11 -4.67 -3.07 -10.23
N VAL A 12 -5.10 -2.24 -9.28
CA VAL A 12 -5.10 -2.58 -7.86
C VAL A 12 -6.14 -3.65 -7.56
N LEU A 13 -7.37 -3.51 -8.07
CA LEU A 13 -8.43 -4.51 -7.90
C LEU A 13 -8.00 -5.89 -8.42
N ARG A 14 -7.36 -5.92 -9.59
CA ARG A 14 -6.79 -7.14 -10.18
C ARG A 14 -5.73 -7.75 -9.29
N SER A 15 -4.82 -6.96 -8.72
CA SER A 15 -3.80 -7.43 -7.79
C SER A 15 -4.41 -8.05 -6.55
N LEU A 16 -5.37 -7.36 -5.92
CA LEU A 16 -6.04 -7.82 -4.71
C LEU A 16 -6.75 -9.16 -4.94
N LYS A 17 -7.46 -9.29 -6.07
CA LYS A 17 -8.09 -10.55 -6.48
C LYS A 17 -7.06 -11.68 -6.63
N ASN A 18 -5.92 -11.42 -7.26
CA ASN A 18 -4.86 -12.41 -7.44
C ASN A 18 -4.15 -12.78 -6.14
N MET A 19 -4.13 -11.87 -5.17
CA MET A 19 -3.64 -12.13 -3.81
C MET A 19 -4.66 -12.90 -2.95
N GLY A 20 -5.87 -13.15 -3.47
CA GLY A 20 -6.93 -13.86 -2.75
C GLY A 20 -7.69 -12.99 -1.74
N PHE A 21 -7.68 -11.67 -1.91
CA PHE A 21 -8.46 -10.77 -1.06
C PHE A 21 -9.93 -10.85 -1.45
N GLU A 22 -10.77 -11.30 -0.53
CA GLU A 22 -12.21 -11.44 -0.76
C GLU A 22 -12.98 -10.17 -0.38
N ALA A 23 -12.65 -9.57 0.77
CA ALA A 23 -13.28 -8.37 1.28
C ALA A 23 -12.30 -7.52 2.11
N PRO A 24 -12.47 -6.18 2.16
CA PRO A 24 -11.65 -5.32 2.98
C PRO A 24 -11.88 -5.58 4.47
N THR A 25 -10.81 -5.54 5.26
CA THR A 25 -10.90 -5.60 6.72
C THR A 25 -11.45 -4.30 7.30
N GLY A 26 -11.91 -4.30 8.55
CA GLY A 26 -12.45 -3.09 9.20
C GLY A 26 -11.50 -1.90 9.15
N ILE A 27 -10.20 -2.12 9.43
CA ILE A 27 -9.20 -1.04 9.35
C ILE A 27 -9.01 -0.50 7.92
N GLN A 28 -9.19 -1.34 6.90
CA GLN A 28 -9.10 -0.92 5.49
C GLN A 28 -10.33 -0.09 5.10
N VAL A 29 -11.53 -0.54 5.48
CA VAL A 29 -12.79 0.19 5.24
C VAL A 29 -12.75 1.58 5.88
N GLU A 30 -12.22 1.69 7.10
CA GLU A 30 -12.14 2.95 7.83
C GLU A 30 -11.02 3.86 7.33
N CYS A 31 -9.84 3.32 6.99
CA CYS A 31 -8.70 4.16 6.60
C CYS A 31 -8.69 4.57 5.14
N ILE A 32 -8.98 3.65 4.20
CA ILE A 32 -8.74 3.88 2.76
C ILE A 32 -9.46 5.14 2.25
N PRO A 33 -10.77 5.34 2.51
CA PRO A 33 -11.46 6.54 2.02
C PRO A 33 -10.88 7.84 2.60
N HIS A 34 -10.41 7.84 3.84
CA HIS A 34 -9.81 9.04 4.45
C HIS A 34 -8.46 9.38 3.84
N ILE A 35 -7.61 8.39 3.57
CA ILE A 35 -6.31 8.61 2.92
C ILE A 35 -6.48 9.05 1.46
N MET A 36 -7.43 8.45 0.72
CA MET A 36 -7.77 8.89 -0.65
C MET A 36 -8.22 10.36 -0.71
N ASN A 37 -8.82 10.85 0.38
CA ASN A 37 -9.19 12.26 0.55
C ASN A 37 -8.06 13.13 1.13
N LYS A 38 -6.82 12.63 1.15
CA LYS A 38 -5.60 13.32 1.62
C LYS A 38 -5.73 13.84 3.05
N ARG A 39 -6.42 13.09 3.93
CA ARG A 39 -6.54 13.42 5.34
C ARG A 39 -5.49 12.70 6.16
N ASP A 40 -4.94 13.40 7.15
CA ASP A 40 -4.11 12.79 8.18
C ASP A 40 -4.97 11.91 9.10
N LEU A 41 -4.43 10.76 9.52
CA LEU A 41 -5.13 9.84 10.39
C LEU A 41 -4.19 9.08 11.31
N VAL A 42 -4.75 8.58 12.41
CA VAL A 42 -4.13 7.60 13.29
C VAL A 42 -4.98 6.34 13.26
N GLY A 43 -4.45 5.28 12.66
CA GLY A 43 -5.11 3.98 12.58
C GLY A 43 -4.54 3.00 13.61
N GLN A 44 -5.40 2.45 14.48
CA GLN A 44 -5.00 1.44 15.46
C GLN A 44 -5.75 0.13 15.19
N ALA A 45 -5.01 -0.95 14.98
CA ALA A 45 -5.56 -2.29 14.88
C ALA A 45 -4.54 -3.35 15.31
N GLN A 46 -5.00 -4.56 15.60
CA GLN A 46 -4.14 -5.69 15.98
C GLN A 46 -3.21 -6.11 14.83
N THR A 47 -2.11 -6.80 15.11
CA THR A 47 -1.22 -7.34 14.06
C THR A 47 -1.96 -8.37 13.23
N GLY A 48 -1.66 -8.43 11.92
CA GLY A 48 -2.31 -9.37 11.00
C GLY A 48 -3.67 -8.91 10.46
N THR A 49 -4.17 -7.72 10.81
CA THR A 49 -5.49 -7.22 10.35
C THR A 49 -5.45 -6.47 9.02
N GLY A 50 -4.36 -6.56 8.25
CA GLY A 50 -4.25 -5.90 6.94
C GLY A 50 -3.91 -4.41 6.97
N LYS A 51 -3.29 -3.91 8.06
CA LYS A 51 -2.87 -2.50 8.21
C LYS A 51 -1.97 -1.99 7.07
N THR A 52 -1.05 -2.83 6.58
CA THR A 52 -0.17 -2.45 5.47
C THR A 52 -0.96 -2.11 4.21
N ALA A 53 -1.93 -2.94 3.84
CA ALA A 53 -2.82 -2.65 2.72
C ALA A 53 -3.72 -1.43 3.01
N ALA A 54 -4.10 -1.17 4.28
CA ALA A 54 -4.94 -0.04 4.65
C ALA A 54 -4.31 1.33 4.32
N PHE A 55 -2.99 1.48 4.45
CA PHE A 55 -2.29 2.68 3.98
C PHE A 55 -1.68 2.51 2.57
N GLY A 56 -1.30 1.28 2.20
CA GLY A 56 -0.58 0.99 0.97
C GLY A 56 -1.45 1.11 -0.27
N ILE A 57 -2.68 0.61 -0.24
CA ILE A 57 -3.63 0.73 -1.34
C ILE A 57 -3.85 2.20 -1.74
N PRO A 58 -4.30 3.09 -0.84
CA PRO A 58 -4.57 4.48 -1.22
C PRO A 58 -3.29 5.25 -1.56
N LEU A 59 -2.14 4.89 -0.97
CA LEU A 59 -0.85 5.45 -1.37
C LEU A 59 -0.54 5.11 -2.84
N LEU A 60 -0.71 3.85 -3.26
CA LEU A 60 -0.47 3.41 -4.64
C LEU A 60 -1.40 4.08 -5.64
N GLU A 61 -2.67 4.29 -5.28
CA GLU A 61 -3.65 5.02 -6.10
C GLU A 61 -3.24 6.48 -6.35
N MET A 62 -2.44 7.08 -5.47
CA MET A 62 -1.99 8.47 -5.59
C MET A 62 -0.65 8.64 -6.33
N ILE A 63 0.05 7.56 -6.68
CA ILE A 63 1.35 7.63 -7.35
C ILE A 63 1.18 7.97 -8.83
N ASP A 64 1.85 9.02 -9.28
CA ASP A 64 2.02 9.34 -10.71
C ASP A 64 3.27 8.64 -11.26
N THR A 65 3.10 7.55 -12.01
CA THR A 65 4.21 6.77 -12.57
C THR A 65 4.88 7.40 -13.78
N SER A 66 4.39 8.56 -14.25
CA SER A 66 5.11 9.35 -15.27
C SER A 66 6.25 10.19 -14.67
N SER A 67 6.27 10.35 -13.34
CA SER A 67 7.27 11.12 -12.61
C SER A 67 8.29 10.21 -11.91
N ASN A 68 9.58 10.49 -12.13
CA ASN A 68 10.69 9.80 -11.45
C ASN A 68 11.02 10.38 -10.06
N GLN A 69 10.18 11.28 -9.52
CA GLN A 69 10.38 11.86 -8.20
C GLN A 69 9.90 10.92 -7.09
N ILE A 70 10.51 11.03 -5.91
CA ILE A 70 10.02 10.34 -4.70
C ILE A 70 8.70 11.00 -4.29
N GLN A 71 7.61 10.23 -4.30
CA GLN A 71 6.26 10.73 -4.03
C GLN A 71 5.70 10.27 -2.67
N ALA A 72 6.30 9.24 -2.06
CA ALA A 72 5.87 8.72 -0.78
C ALA A 72 7.04 8.15 0.04
N LEU A 73 6.92 8.23 1.36
CA LEU A 73 7.86 7.67 2.32
C LEU A 73 7.08 6.88 3.38
N ILE A 74 7.47 5.63 3.58
CA ILE A 74 6.96 4.80 4.68
C ILE A 74 8.12 4.49 5.62
N GLN A 75 7.99 4.91 6.88
CA GLN A 75 8.99 4.65 7.89
C GLN A 75 8.60 3.43 8.73
N CYS A 76 9.55 2.53 8.94
CA CYS A 76 9.37 1.32 9.75
C CYS A 76 10.44 1.26 10.85
N PRO A 77 10.15 0.62 12.00
CA PRO A 77 11.09 0.52 13.12
C PRO A 77 12.19 -0.53 12.92
N THR A 78 12.01 -1.49 12.01
CA THR A 78 12.98 -2.58 11.77
C THR A 78 13.20 -2.82 10.27
N ARG A 79 14.36 -3.39 9.94
CA ARG A 79 14.73 -3.78 8.58
C ARG A 79 13.75 -4.81 8.01
N GLU A 80 13.42 -5.81 8.81
CA GLU A 80 12.53 -6.90 8.43
C GLU A 80 11.15 -6.38 8.07
N LEU A 81 10.62 -5.42 8.83
CA LEU A 81 9.33 -4.82 8.52
C LEU A 81 9.39 -3.97 7.25
N ALA A 82 10.47 -3.22 7.02
CA ALA A 82 10.64 -2.45 5.78
C ALA A 82 10.63 -3.38 4.54
N ILE A 83 11.29 -4.53 4.62
CA ILE A 83 11.30 -5.56 3.56
C ILE A 83 9.88 -6.12 3.36
N GLN A 84 9.19 -6.49 4.44
CA GLN A 84 7.83 -7.02 4.38
C GLN A 84 6.85 -6.02 3.77
N VAL A 85 6.87 -4.77 4.22
CA VAL A 85 6.02 -3.70 3.70
C VAL A 85 6.29 -3.46 2.22
N THR A 86 7.55 -3.41 1.81
CA THR A 86 7.92 -3.23 0.40
C THR A 86 7.43 -4.39 -0.46
N GLY A 87 7.62 -5.64 0.01
CA GLY A 87 7.12 -6.82 -0.69
C GLY A 87 5.60 -6.83 -0.84
N GLU A 88 4.87 -6.35 0.17
CA GLU A 88 3.41 -6.22 0.10
C GLU A 88 2.98 -5.16 -0.91
N LEU A 89 3.61 -3.97 -0.90
CA LEU A 89 3.32 -2.91 -1.86
C LEU A 89 3.62 -3.33 -3.30
N MET A 90 4.71 -4.07 -3.53
CA MET A 90 5.04 -4.61 -4.86
C MET A 90 3.99 -5.62 -5.35
N LYS A 91 3.41 -6.44 -4.47
CA LYS A 91 2.33 -7.37 -4.84
C LYS A 91 1.03 -6.64 -5.15
N ILE A 92 0.64 -5.67 -4.32
CA ILE A 92 -0.57 -4.87 -4.54
C ILE A 92 -0.42 -4.02 -5.81
N GLY A 93 0.76 -3.46 -6.05
CA GLY A 93 1.07 -2.65 -7.21
C GLY A 93 1.52 -3.42 -8.46
N GLN A 94 1.49 -4.76 -8.47
CA GLN A 94 2.11 -5.57 -9.53
C GLN A 94 1.60 -5.29 -10.95
N TYR A 95 0.37 -4.78 -11.08
CA TYR A 95 -0.24 -4.41 -12.36
C TYR A 95 -0.16 -2.91 -12.69
N ILE A 96 0.43 -2.09 -11.80
CA ILE A 96 0.65 -0.66 -12.05
C ILE A 96 1.93 -0.52 -12.89
N PRO A 97 1.86 -0.07 -14.15
CA PRO A 97 3.02 0.03 -15.00
C PRO A 97 4.00 1.09 -14.47
N HIS A 98 5.30 0.77 -14.55
CA HIS A 98 6.39 1.66 -14.13
C HIS A 98 6.38 2.05 -12.65
N LEU A 99 5.71 1.29 -11.79
CA LEU A 99 5.78 1.48 -10.35
C LEU A 99 7.16 1.07 -9.82
N HIS A 100 7.76 1.95 -9.01
CA HIS A 100 9.01 1.68 -8.30
C HIS A 100 8.79 1.78 -6.79
N VAL A 101 9.15 0.71 -6.06
CA VAL A 101 9.15 0.67 -4.59
C VAL A 101 10.50 0.11 -4.15
N VAL A 102 11.22 0.85 -3.32
CA VAL A 102 12.57 0.49 -2.87
C VAL A 102 12.62 0.54 -1.34
N PRO A 103 13.05 -0.53 -0.65
CA PRO A 103 13.32 -0.48 0.77
C PRO A 103 14.71 0.12 1.02
N VAL A 104 14.82 0.98 2.03
CA VAL A 104 16.10 1.55 2.47
C VAL A 104 16.31 1.25 3.95
N TYR A 105 17.46 0.66 4.29
CA TYR A 105 17.84 0.32 5.66
C TYR A 105 19.36 0.14 5.76
N GLY A 106 19.92 0.23 6.97
CA GLY A 106 21.36 0.07 7.20
C GLY A 106 21.87 -1.34 6.88
N GLY A 107 23.17 -1.44 6.57
CA GLY A 107 23.85 -2.71 6.31
C GLY A 107 23.71 -3.26 4.89
N GLN A 108 23.10 -2.50 3.96
CA GLN A 108 23.01 -2.86 2.55
C GLN A 108 23.25 -1.63 1.66
N PRO A 109 24.03 -1.74 0.57
CA PRO A 109 24.14 -0.66 -0.41
C PRO A 109 22.78 -0.36 -1.05
N ILE A 110 22.51 0.92 -1.30
CA ILE A 110 21.37 1.33 -2.12
C ILE A 110 21.80 1.16 -3.58
N GLY A 111 21.07 0.33 -4.33
CA GLY A 111 21.30 0.06 -5.75
C GLY A 111 20.32 0.81 -6.62
#